data_AF-A0A319A8Q0-F1
#
_entry.id   AF-A0A319A8Q0-F1
#
_cell.length_a   1.000
_cell.length_b   1.000
_cell.length_c   1.000
_cell.angle_alpha   90.00
_cell.angle_beta   90.00
_cell.angle_gamma   90.00
#
_symmetry.space_group_name_H-M   'P 1'
#
loop_
_entity.id
_entity.type
_entity.pdbx_description
1 polymer ?
#
loop_
_entity_poly.entity_id
_entity_poly.type
_entity_poly.pdbx_seq_one_letter_code
_entity_poly.pdbx_strand_id
1 'polypeptide(L)'
;MHLRQWIDPQTHEPVDLPARALYEPTAVTNPFRAFRLAAVDVVSSPTWARMQEILVAARERHLVTNLVAFFCGSILRESPAATQYALLWMIRNLWSEDGDGPLACALQDSIYDDMDEHFLSVTLKMDVVADPQGFLQVEDTSVVYSCSNDVPVKEIIAEIARPAIIIWEDVTRTNS
;
A
#
# COMPACT_ATOMS: atom_id res chain seq x y z
N MET A 1 -14.79 -3.78 -17.40
CA MET A 1 -13.72 -3.93 -18.40
C MET A 1 -12.50 -3.24 -17.84
N HIS A 2 -11.67 -3.94 -17.05
CA HIS A 2 -10.43 -3.36 -16.53
C HIS A 2 -9.41 -3.41 -17.66
N LEU A 3 -8.90 -2.24 -18.07
CA LEU A 3 -7.74 -2.16 -18.95
C LEU A 3 -6.55 -2.77 -18.19
N ARG A 4 -6.17 -3.99 -18.54
CA ARG A 4 -4.98 -4.69 -18.02
C ARG A 4 -3.72 -4.37 -18.84
N GLN A 5 -3.77 -3.31 -19.63
CA GLN A 5 -2.73 -2.95 -20.59
C GLN A 5 -2.09 -1.64 -20.15
N TRP A 6 -0.78 -1.69 -19.94
CA TRP A 6 0.08 -0.53 -19.75
C TRP A 6 0.80 -0.23 -21.07
N ILE A 7 1.02 1.04 -21.40
CA ILE A 7 1.85 1.41 -22.54
C ILE A 7 3.22 1.78 -22.01
N ASP A 8 4.25 1.09 -22.48
CA ASP A 8 5.62 1.36 -22.08
C ASP A 8 6.05 2.76 -22.53
N PRO A 9 6.46 3.67 -21.63
CA PRO A 9 6.86 5.02 -22.01
C PRO A 9 8.18 5.08 -22.78
N GLN A 10 8.99 4.01 -22.78
CA GLN A 10 10.23 3.91 -23.56
C GLN A 10 9.99 3.26 -24.92
N THR A 11 9.20 2.19 -24.98
CA THR A 11 9.01 1.41 -26.22
C THR A 11 7.70 1.73 -26.95
N HIS A 12 6.75 2.39 -26.29
CA HIS A 12 5.39 2.66 -26.75
C HIS A 12 4.56 1.41 -27.09
N GLU A 13 5.00 0.24 -26.65
CA GLU A 13 4.30 -1.03 -26.86
C GLU A 13 3.34 -1.34 -25.70
N PRO A 14 2.20 -2.00 -25.96
CA PRO A 14 1.34 -2.52 -24.90
C PRO A 14 2.04 -3.65 -24.14
N VAL A 15 2.06 -3.55 -22.82
CA VAL A 15 2.45 -4.62 -21.90
C VAL A 15 1.23 -5.03 -21.10
N ASP A 16 0.93 -6.33 -21.11
CA ASP A 16 -0.06 -6.89 -20.21
C ASP A 16 0.49 -6.83 -18.79
N LEU A 17 -0.20 -6.12 -17.91
CA LEU A 17 0.12 -6.16 -16.48
C LEU A 17 -0.12 -7.59 -15.99
N PRO A 18 0.80 -8.13 -15.16
CA PRO A 18 0.62 -9.46 -14.62
C PRO A 18 -0.74 -9.51 -13.92
N ALA A 19 -1.55 -10.52 -14.25
CA ALA A 19 -2.80 -10.71 -13.55
C ALA A 19 -2.48 -10.83 -12.06
N ARG A 20 -3.16 -10.03 -11.24
CA ARG A 20 -3.08 -10.19 -9.80
C ARG A 20 -3.41 -11.65 -9.50
N ALA A 21 -2.49 -12.35 -8.83
CA ALA A 21 -2.71 -13.73 -8.45
C ALA A 21 -3.94 -13.76 -7.53
N LEU A 22 -5.08 -14.18 -8.09
CA LEU A 22 -6.24 -14.57 -7.33
C LEU A 22 -5.87 -15.90 -6.66
N TYR A 23 -5.08 -15.82 -5.60
CA TYR A 23 -4.96 -16.96 -4.70
C TYR A 23 -6.38 -17.31 -4.28
N GLU A 24 -6.75 -18.60 -4.32
CA GLU A 24 -7.88 -19.11 -3.54
C GLU A 24 -7.34 -19.35 -2.14
N PRO A 25 -7.34 -18.34 -1.25
CA PRO A 25 -6.51 -18.39 -0.07
C PRO A 25 -7.32 -19.12 1.00
N THR A 26 -6.68 -20.01 1.74
CA THR A 26 -7.26 -20.50 2.98
C THR A 26 -7.51 -19.31 3.91
N ALA A 27 -8.68 -19.31 4.55
CA ALA A 27 -9.03 -18.27 5.50
C ALA A 27 -8.01 -18.26 6.65
N VAL A 28 -7.49 -17.08 6.99
CA VAL A 28 -6.56 -16.94 8.12
C VAL A 28 -7.36 -17.07 9.40
N THR A 29 -7.09 -18.13 10.17
CA THR A 29 -7.80 -18.42 11.43
C THR A 29 -7.65 -17.29 12.47
N ASN A 30 -6.57 -16.51 12.40
CA ASN A 30 -6.35 -15.38 13.30
C ASN A 30 -5.57 -14.24 12.61
N PRO A 31 -6.26 -13.30 11.93
CA PRO A 31 -5.63 -12.21 11.18
C PRO A 31 -4.81 -11.28 12.09
N PHE A 32 -5.25 -11.08 13.33
CA PHE A 32 -4.50 -10.29 14.31
C PHE A 32 -3.17 -10.92 14.70
N ARG A 33 -3.12 -12.25 14.87
CA ARG A 33 -1.86 -12.97 15.09
C ARG A 33 -0.95 -12.87 13.89
N ALA A 34 -1.48 -13.07 12.67
CA ALA A 34 -0.70 -12.98 11.44
C ALA A 34 -0.08 -11.58 11.29
N PHE A 35 -0.88 -10.53 11.44
CA PHE A 35 -0.42 -9.13 11.44
C PHE A 35 0.68 -8.88 12.48
N ARG A 36 0.51 -9.32 13.73
CA ARG A 36 1.52 -9.09 14.78
C ARG A 36 2.83 -9.81 14.50
N LEU A 37 2.79 -11.04 14.01
CA LEU A 37 4.00 -11.76 13.61
C LEU A 37 4.70 -11.04 12.47
N ALA A 38 3.94 -10.64 11.45
CA ALA A 38 4.48 -9.86 10.34
C ALA A 38 5.10 -8.54 10.80
N ALA A 39 4.50 -7.84 11.78
CA ALA A 39 5.08 -6.62 12.34
C ALA A 39 6.42 -6.85 13.04
N VAL A 40 6.56 -7.96 13.78
CA VAL A 40 7.84 -8.37 14.40
C VAL A 40 8.89 -8.70 13.34
N ASP A 41 8.49 -9.38 12.27
CA ASP A 41 9.40 -9.74 11.19
C ASP A 41 9.83 -8.49 10.38
N VAL A 42 8.89 -7.58 10.07
CA VAL A 42 9.18 -6.35 9.35
C VAL A 42 10.12 -5.46 10.17
N VAL A 43 9.84 -5.20 11.44
CA VAL A 43 10.67 -4.28 12.27
C VAL A 43 12.10 -4.78 12.45
N SER A 44 12.31 -6.09 12.46
CA SER A 44 13.63 -6.69 12.56
C SER A 44 14.34 -6.83 11.21
N SER A 45 13.66 -6.53 10.10
CA SER A 45 14.22 -6.72 8.76
C SER A 45 15.20 -5.60 8.36
N PRO A 46 16.29 -5.92 7.66
CA PRO A 46 17.17 -4.91 7.06
C PRO A 46 16.45 -4.02 6.04
N THR A 47 15.44 -4.56 5.36
CA THR A 47 14.61 -3.83 4.40
C THR A 47 13.86 -2.69 5.07
N TRP A 48 13.24 -2.94 6.23
CA TRP A 48 12.59 -1.90 7.01
C TRP A 48 13.59 -0.86 7.49
N ALA A 49 14.74 -1.27 8.06
CA ALA A 49 15.76 -0.32 8.51
C ALA A 49 16.15 0.66 7.38
N ARG A 50 16.36 0.13 6.17
CA ARG A 50 16.68 0.96 5.00
C ARG A 50 15.52 1.85 4.57
N MET A 51 14.30 1.34 4.57
CA MET A 51 13.10 2.12 4.22
C MET A 51 12.88 3.25 5.24
N GLN A 52 13.03 2.97 6.53
CA GLN A 52 12.90 3.94 7.60
C GLN A 52 13.89 5.10 7.43
N GLU A 53 15.17 4.84 7.12
CA GLU A 53 16.15 5.89 6.82
C GLU A 53 15.69 6.80 5.67
N ILE A 54 15.16 6.21 4.60
CA ILE A 54 14.69 6.96 3.43
C ILE A 54 13.47 7.82 3.79
N LEU A 55 12.51 7.24 4.53
CA LEU A 55 11.28 7.95 4.92
C LEU A 55 11.55 9.08 5.91
N VAL A 56 12.45 8.88 6.89
CA VAL A 56 12.88 9.94 7.82
C VAL A 56 13.57 11.07 7.05
N ALA A 57 14.48 10.75 6.11
CA ALA A 57 15.12 11.77 5.29
C ALA A 57 14.14 12.52 4.37
N ALA A 58 13.09 11.84 3.88
CA ALA A 58 12.05 12.46 3.07
C ALA A 58 11.13 13.38 3.90
N ARG A 59 10.83 12.99 5.15
CA ARG A 59 10.05 13.80 6.11
C ARG A 59 10.69 15.15 6.40
N GLU A 60 12.02 15.27 6.32
CA GLU A 60 12.72 16.55 6.47
C GLU A 60 12.52 17.52 5.30
N ARG A 61 12.04 17.03 4.15
CA ARG A 61 11.96 17.78 2.89
C ARG A 61 10.55 18.02 2.40
N HIS A 62 9.60 17.20 2.85
CA HIS A 62 8.23 17.21 2.39
C HIS A 62 7.28 17.22 3.58
N LEU A 63 6.26 18.08 3.51
CA LEU A 63 5.11 17.95 4.39
C LEU A 63 4.36 16.67 4.02
N VAL A 64 4.14 15.81 5.00
CA VAL A 64 3.40 14.56 4.83
C VAL A 64 2.27 14.51 5.85
N THR A 65 1.04 14.36 5.37
CA THR A 65 -0.18 14.45 6.21
C THR A 65 -0.99 13.15 6.21
N ASN A 66 -0.88 12.34 5.16
CA ASN A 66 -1.62 11.09 5.04
C ASN A 66 -0.83 10.01 4.29
N LEU A 67 -1.30 8.77 4.48
CA LEU A 67 -0.87 7.56 3.79
C LEU A 67 -2.07 7.02 3.02
N VAL A 68 -1.91 6.79 1.72
CA VAL A 68 -2.92 6.15 0.88
C VAL A 68 -2.34 4.87 0.31
N ALA A 69 -2.99 3.73 0.55
CA ALA A 69 -2.51 2.44 0.08
C ALA A 69 -3.51 1.74 -0.84
N PHE A 70 -2.99 1.19 -1.94
CA PHE A 70 -3.77 0.47 -2.93
C PHE A 70 -3.33 -1.00 -3.02
N PHE A 71 -4.29 -1.88 -3.32
CA PHE A 71 -4.06 -3.29 -3.68
C PHE A 71 -3.37 -4.17 -2.62
N CYS A 72 -3.55 -3.87 -1.34
CA CYS A 72 -2.89 -4.57 -0.23
C CYS A 72 -3.36 -6.02 0.02
N GLY A 73 -4.50 -6.40 -0.54
CA GLY A 73 -5.09 -7.74 -0.39
C GLY A 73 -5.88 -7.90 0.89
N SER A 74 -6.74 -8.91 0.91
CA SER A 74 -7.57 -9.23 2.09
C SER A 74 -6.67 -9.68 3.25
N ILE A 75 -6.81 -9.05 4.42
CA ILE A 75 -6.06 -9.40 5.63
C ILE A 75 -6.54 -10.73 6.23
N LEU A 76 -7.75 -11.13 5.86
CA LEU A 76 -8.40 -12.37 6.30
C LEU A 76 -7.96 -13.60 5.50
N ARG A 77 -7.10 -13.41 4.50
CA ARG A 77 -6.74 -14.43 3.52
C ARG A 77 -5.23 -14.67 3.50
N GLU A 78 -4.82 -15.94 3.40
CA GLU A 78 -3.41 -16.33 3.33
C GLU A 78 -2.75 -15.69 2.10
N SER A 79 -2.00 -14.61 2.33
CA SER A 79 -1.34 -13.83 1.30
C SER A 79 -0.26 -12.97 1.97
N PRO A 80 0.65 -12.32 1.23
CA PRO A 80 1.59 -11.38 1.82
C PRO A 80 0.90 -10.14 2.43
N ALA A 81 -0.44 -10.04 2.42
CA ALA A 81 -1.21 -8.94 2.97
C ALA A 81 -0.82 -8.61 4.42
N ALA A 82 -0.62 -9.62 5.29
CA ALA A 82 -0.22 -9.37 6.67
C ALA A 82 1.10 -8.56 6.77
N THR A 83 2.06 -8.86 5.89
CA THR A 83 3.32 -8.13 5.76
C THR A 83 3.10 -6.73 5.18
N GLN A 84 2.23 -6.58 4.18
CA GLN A 84 1.88 -5.26 3.64
C GLN A 84 1.24 -4.37 4.71
N TYR A 85 0.26 -4.87 5.46
CA TYR A 85 -0.38 -4.11 6.54
C TYR A 85 0.55 -3.82 7.70
N ALA A 86 1.44 -4.76 8.05
CA ALA A 86 2.50 -4.51 9.02
C ALA A 86 3.38 -3.34 8.57
N LEU A 87 3.80 -3.32 7.31
CA LEU A 87 4.58 -2.23 6.75
C LEU A 87 3.83 -0.90 6.76
N LEU A 88 2.56 -0.86 6.32
CA LEU A 88 1.73 0.35 6.36
C LEU A 88 1.54 0.86 7.79
N TRP A 89 1.36 -0.04 8.75
CA TRP A 89 1.26 0.30 10.16
C TRP A 89 2.55 0.93 10.66
N MET A 90 3.71 0.42 10.26
CA MET A 90 4.99 1.00 10.63
C MET A 90 5.22 2.37 9.98
N ILE A 91 4.93 2.50 8.68
CA ILE A 91 5.03 3.76 7.94
C ILE A 91 4.16 4.83 8.61
N ARG A 92 2.87 4.58 8.84
CA ARG A 92 1.98 5.60 9.43
C ARG A 92 2.43 6.05 10.82
N ASN A 93 3.04 5.15 11.60
CA ASN A 93 3.47 5.44 12.97
C ASN A 93 4.84 6.13 13.04
N LEU A 94 5.61 6.15 11.95
CA LEU A 94 6.88 6.88 11.90
C LEU A 94 6.69 8.39 12.08
N TRP A 95 5.52 8.93 11.72
CA TRP A 95 5.17 10.33 11.93
C TRP A 95 4.56 10.61 13.32
N SER A 96 4.21 9.58 14.08
CA SER A 96 3.70 9.74 15.46
C SER A 96 4.75 10.26 16.43
N GLU A 97 6.04 10.05 16.14
CA GLU A 97 7.14 10.38 17.05
C GLU A 97 7.31 11.88 17.27
N ASP A 98 6.81 12.73 16.35
CA ASP A 98 6.95 14.18 16.40
C ASP A 98 5.76 14.93 17.07
N GLY A 99 4.76 14.19 17.61
CA GLY A 99 3.68 14.76 18.42
C GLY A 99 2.33 14.97 17.73
N ASP A 100 2.25 14.87 16.40
CA ASP A 100 1.00 15.00 15.63
C ASP A 100 0.18 13.68 15.52
N GLY A 101 0.69 12.60 16.11
CA GLY A 101 0.06 11.28 16.05
C GLY A 101 0.27 10.56 14.71
N PRO A 102 -0.28 9.35 14.54
CA PRO A 102 -0.08 8.57 13.32
C PRO A 102 -0.73 9.25 12.12
N LEU A 103 -0.13 9.09 10.93
CA LEU A 103 -0.74 9.57 9.69
C LEU A 103 -2.17 9.01 9.53
N ALA A 104 -3.07 9.86 9.03
CA ALA A 104 -4.34 9.40 8.49
C ALA A 104 -4.06 8.37 7.38
N CYS A 105 -4.79 7.26 7.36
CA CYS A 105 -4.49 6.14 6.47
C CYS A 105 -5.75 5.71 5.73
N ALA A 106 -5.76 5.87 4.40
CA ALA A 106 -6.83 5.40 3.54
C ALA A 106 -6.38 4.17 2.75
N LEU A 107 -7.24 3.14 2.68
CA LEU A 107 -6.99 1.87 2.02
C LEU A 107 -8.03 1.65 0.92
N GLN A 108 -7.59 1.32 -0.29
CA GLN A 108 -8.47 0.91 -1.37
C GLN A 108 -8.01 -0.41 -1.99
N ASP A 109 -8.90 -1.40 -1.97
CA ASP A 109 -8.74 -2.64 -2.71
C ASP A 109 -10.12 -3.20 -3.05
N SER A 110 -10.33 -3.60 -4.30
CA SER A 110 -11.59 -4.19 -4.76
C SER A 110 -11.88 -5.56 -4.14
N ILE A 111 -10.90 -6.18 -3.48
CA ILE A 111 -11.06 -7.49 -2.83
C ILE A 111 -11.63 -7.41 -1.41
N TYR A 112 -11.70 -6.22 -0.79
CA TYR A 112 -12.21 -6.08 0.57
C TYR A 112 -13.69 -6.42 0.64
N ASP A 113 -14.05 -7.17 1.68
CA ASP A 113 -15.42 -7.39 2.11
C ASP A 113 -15.69 -6.69 3.47
N ASP A 114 -16.93 -6.76 3.95
CA ASP A 114 -17.35 -6.15 5.22
C ASP A 114 -16.48 -6.57 6.41
N MET A 115 -15.92 -7.79 6.38
CA MET A 115 -15.08 -8.32 7.44
C MET A 115 -13.66 -7.74 7.36
N ASP A 116 -13.10 -7.60 6.15
CA ASP A 116 -11.85 -6.85 5.93
C ASP A 116 -11.99 -5.40 6.42
N GLU A 117 -13.04 -4.70 5.98
CA GLU A 117 -13.33 -3.32 6.39
C GLU A 117 -13.42 -3.20 7.92
N HIS A 118 -14.20 -4.07 8.56
CA HIS A 118 -14.33 -4.07 10.00
C HIS A 118 -12.97 -4.28 10.70
N PHE A 119 -12.17 -5.25 10.25
CA PHE A 119 -10.88 -5.51 10.86
C PHE A 119 -9.92 -4.32 10.70
N LEU A 120 -9.79 -3.80 9.48
CA LEU A 120 -8.85 -2.73 9.15
C LEU A 120 -9.20 -1.43 9.87
N SER A 121 -10.46 -1.02 9.85
CA SER A 121 -10.89 0.24 10.45
C SER A 121 -11.02 0.15 11.97
N VAL A 122 -11.53 -0.95 12.52
CA VAL A 122 -11.69 -1.07 13.98
C VAL A 122 -10.39 -1.42 14.69
N THR A 123 -9.63 -2.39 14.14
CA THR A 123 -8.43 -2.94 14.80
C THR A 123 -7.17 -2.18 14.44
N LEU A 124 -6.95 -1.88 13.15
CA LEU A 124 -5.74 -1.19 12.71
C LEU A 124 -5.88 0.33 12.65
N LYS A 125 -7.10 0.87 12.75
CA LYS A 125 -7.40 2.31 12.60
C LYS A 125 -6.92 2.84 11.25
N MET A 126 -7.23 2.10 10.20
CA MET A 126 -7.00 2.46 8.80
C MET A 126 -8.34 2.44 8.07
N ASP A 127 -8.67 3.54 7.40
CA ASP A 127 -9.98 3.76 6.81
C ASP A 127 -10.05 3.09 5.45
N VAL A 128 -10.99 2.16 5.28
CA VAL A 128 -11.25 1.55 3.98
C VAL A 128 -12.17 2.47 3.17
N VAL A 129 -11.81 2.73 1.92
CA VAL A 129 -12.59 3.56 1.01
C VAL A 129 -12.99 2.79 -0.24
N ALA A 130 -14.18 3.06 -0.76
CA ALA A 130 -14.70 2.41 -1.95
C ALA A 130 -13.89 2.77 -3.21
N ASP A 131 -13.75 1.86 -4.17
CA ASP A 131 -13.17 2.16 -5.48
C ASP A 131 -14.10 3.10 -6.28
N PRO A 132 -13.63 4.24 -6.86
CA PRO A 132 -12.24 4.75 -6.95
C PRO A 132 -11.90 5.90 -5.98
N GLN A 133 -12.57 6.01 -4.84
CA GLN A 133 -12.41 7.11 -3.88
C GLN A 133 -11.01 7.24 -3.31
N GLY A 134 -10.23 6.15 -3.23
CA GLY A 134 -8.83 6.17 -2.81
C GLY A 134 -7.96 7.08 -3.66
N PHE A 135 -8.20 7.16 -4.97
CA PHE A 135 -7.48 8.11 -5.83
C PHE A 135 -7.77 9.57 -5.47
N LEU A 136 -8.95 9.86 -4.92
CA LEU A 136 -9.35 11.19 -4.45
C LEU A 136 -8.77 11.53 -3.07
N GLN A 137 -8.27 10.54 -2.33
CA GLN A 137 -7.58 10.75 -1.05
C GLN A 137 -6.10 11.12 -1.25
N VAL A 138 -5.56 10.96 -2.45
CA VAL A 138 -4.16 11.27 -2.74
C VAL A 138 -4.01 12.77 -2.97
N GLU A 139 -3.12 13.38 -2.18
CA GLU A 139 -2.72 14.77 -2.24
C GLU A 139 -1.22 14.89 -2.54
N ASP A 140 -0.73 16.09 -2.78
CA ASP A 140 0.71 16.35 -2.96
C ASP A 140 1.53 16.12 -1.67
N THR A 141 0.87 16.11 -0.51
CA THR A 141 1.43 15.76 0.80
C THR A 141 1.24 14.29 1.20
N SER A 142 0.86 13.42 0.27
CA SER A 142 0.66 12.00 0.58
C SER A 142 1.94 11.17 0.50
N VAL A 143 1.99 10.13 1.32
CA VAL A 143 2.70 8.89 0.97
C VAL A 143 1.72 7.97 0.26
N VAL A 144 2.08 7.48 -0.92
CA VAL A 144 1.31 6.45 -1.62
C VAL A 144 2.04 5.12 -1.55
N TYR A 145 1.34 4.06 -1.16
CA TYR A 145 1.82 2.68 -1.22
C TYR A 145 1.02 1.88 -2.25
N SER A 146 1.71 1.19 -3.16
CA SER A 146 1.05 0.45 -4.23
C SER A 146 1.95 -0.68 -4.74
N CYS A 147 1.87 -1.86 -4.10
CA CYS A 147 2.57 -3.06 -4.52
C CYS A 147 1.55 -4.14 -4.88
N SER A 148 1.80 -4.97 -5.90
CA SER A 148 0.84 -5.98 -6.40
C SER A 148 -0.41 -5.43 -7.12
N ASN A 149 -0.28 -4.33 -7.86
CA ASN A 149 -1.39 -3.73 -8.61
C ASN A 149 -1.54 -4.37 -10.00
N ASP A 150 -2.78 -4.51 -10.46
CA ASP A 150 -3.12 -4.86 -11.85
C ASP A 150 -3.56 -3.63 -12.68
N VAL A 151 -3.34 -2.43 -12.14
CA VAL A 151 -3.60 -1.13 -12.77
C VAL A 151 -2.39 -0.19 -12.55
N PRO A 152 -2.18 0.81 -13.44
CA PRO A 152 -1.04 1.71 -13.40
C PRO A 152 -1.20 2.83 -12.35
N VAL A 153 -1.29 2.46 -11.06
CA VAL A 153 -1.54 3.41 -9.96
C VAL A 153 -0.52 4.54 -9.95
N LYS A 154 0.76 4.21 -10.10
CA LYS A 154 1.88 5.16 -10.16
C LYS A 154 1.64 6.24 -11.20
N GLU A 155 1.32 5.85 -12.42
CA GLU A 155 1.15 6.77 -13.55
C GLU A 155 -0.06 7.67 -13.30
N ILE A 156 -1.15 7.11 -12.77
CA ILE A 156 -2.36 7.85 -12.42
C ILE A 156 -2.03 8.90 -11.35
N ILE A 157 -1.50 8.50 -10.20
CA ILE A 157 -1.25 9.39 -9.05
C ILE A 157 -0.15 10.42 -9.33
N ALA A 158 0.85 10.08 -10.15
CA ALA A 158 1.87 11.03 -10.59
C ALA A 158 1.31 12.12 -11.52
N GLU A 159 0.24 11.84 -12.26
CA GLU A 159 -0.41 12.84 -13.11
C GLU A 159 -1.45 13.67 -12.35
N ILE A 160 -2.26 13.05 -11.49
CA ILE A 160 -3.37 13.74 -10.82
C ILE A 160 -2.95 14.56 -9.60
N ALA A 161 -2.03 14.05 -8.77
CA ALA A 161 -1.78 14.60 -7.42
C ALA A 161 -0.31 14.87 -7.13
N ARG A 162 0.63 14.10 -7.73
CA ARG A 162 2.08 14.24 -7.51
C ARG A 162 2.46 14.13 -6.02
N PRO A 163 2.14 13.01 -5.37
CA PRO A 163 2.40 12.84 -3.94
C PRO A 163 3.88 12.95 -3.60
N ALA A 164 4.17 13.41 -2.39
CA ALA A 164 5.52 13.60 -1.87
C ALA A 164 6.37 12.33 -1.93
N ILE A 165 5.77 11.17 -1.64
CA ILE A 165 6.46 9.87 -1.62
C ILE A 165 5.60 8.83 -2.32
N ILE A 166 6.20 8.06 -3.22
CA ILE A 166 5.56 6.90 -3.85
C ILE A 166 6.40 5.66 -3.55
N ILE A 167 5.80 4.69 -2.87
CA ILE A 167 6.32 3.35 -2.65
C ILE A 167 5.58 2.42 -3.61
N TRP A 168 6.28 1.95 -4.62
CA TRP A 168 5.72 1.02 -5.61
C TRP A 168 6.58 -0.24 -5.75
N GLU A 169 5.98 -1.27 -6.33
CA GLU A 169 6.70 -2.40 -6.89
C GLU A 169 7.12 -2.10 -8.33
N ASP A 170 8.39 -2.33 -8.66
CA ASP A 170 8.89 -2.21 -10.03
C ASP A 170 8.59 -3.49 -10.82
N VAL A 171 7.41 -3.51 -11.45
CA VAL A 171 6.93 -4.64 -12.26
C VAL A 171 7.80 -4.92 -13.50
N THR A 172 8.69 -4.00 -13.88
CA THR A 172 9.62 -4.21 -15.00
C THR A 172 10.80 -5.11 -14.62
N ARG A 173 11.14 -5.19 -13.32
CA ARG A 173 12.22 -6.06 -12.80
C ARG A 173 11.80 -7.52 -12.61
N THR A 174 10.51 -7.82 -12.64
CA THR A 174 10.01 -9.18 -12.41
C THR A 174 10.20 -10.11 -13.61
N ASN A 175 10.59 -9.57 -14.78
CA ASN A 175 10.88 -10.29 -16.02
C ASN A 175 12.37 -10.30 -16.42
N SER A 176 13.27 -9.88 -15.52
CA SER A 176 14.73 -9.83 -15.76
C SER A 176 15.52 -10.87 -14.98
#